data_AF-A0A9P6HGV0-F1
#
_entry.id   AF-A0A9P6HGV0-F1
#
_cell.length_a   1.000
_cell.length_b   1.000
_cell.length_c   1.000
_cell.angle_alpha   90.00
_cell.angle_beta   90.00
_cell.angle_gamma   90.00
#
_symmetry.space_group_name_H-M   'P 1'
#
loop_
_entity.id
_entity.type
_entity.pdbx_description
1 polymer ?
#
loop_
_entity_poly.entity_id
_entity_poly.type
_entity_poly.pdbx_seq_one_letter_code
_entity_poly.pdbx_strand_id
1 'polypeptide(L)'
;MHRDGKIRFQRIDDDSLPDQTPENMKSTGPSPAKIVRITLQTEEGIAVSVDSVGTIERWDLSTGHPEILLHAGENERVIGARLVDRKLFIVRCDDNDSLSIGWGVSTWDVEAQKMLETVPLSGDLSILNPNGDYDLGISGDGTTFFVVDSVNIQTWSISTGDSTGTRFHRDRTRTSISVNLDGSIIWIRALGRSQAWGWNLRDLESPTLDSSKIPHRLRLAYVDGARGTNGESKIMDATSQTEVFRLPGKFARPGKVVWDGRYLFAIYDDEKLLIDEKLLILDFASMKKLELCNDPPA
;
A
#
# COMPACT_ATOMS: atom_id res chain seq x y z
N MET A 1 2.03 37.47 1.44
CA MET A 1 3.22 36.59 1.38
C MET A 1 2.74 35.16 1.60
N HIS A 2 2.13 34.57 0.56
CA HIS A 2 1.53 33.23 0.61
C HIS A 2 2.65 32.19 0.55
N ARG A 3 2.62 31.23 1.49
CA ARG A 3 3.51 30.07 1.49
C ARG A 3 2.74 28.90 0.91
N ASP A 4 3.00 28.60 -0.36
CA ASP A 4 2.52 27.42 -1.06
C ASP A 4 2.91 26.14 -0.31
N GLY A 5 1.92 25.32 0.05
CA GLY A 5 2.15 23.92 0.36
C GLY A 5 2.64 23.25 -0.92
N LYS A 6 3.93 22.92 -1.01
CA LYS A 6 4.50 22.21 -2.16
C LYS A 6 3.90 20.81 -2.22
N ILE A 7 2.90 20.61 -3.06
CA ILE A 7 2.62 19.31 -3.62
C ILE A 7 3.87 18.90 -4.42
N ARG A 8 4.63 17.94 -3.92
CA ARG A 8 5.81 17.42 -4.64
C ARG A 8 5.33 16.32 -5.57
N PHE A 9 5.17 16.65 -6.84
CA PHE A 9 5.06 15.67 -7.90
C PHE A 9 6.46 15.18 -8.21
N GLN A 10 6.78 13.93 -7.91
CA GLN A 10 7.99 13.33 -8.42
C GLN A 10 7.63 12.52 -9.65
N ARG A 11 7.83 13.17 -10.80
CA ARG A 11 7.86 12.48 -12.07
C ARG A 11 9.20 11.75 -12.14
N ILE A 12 9.18 10.44 -12.35
CA ILE A 12 10.32 9.71 -12.89
C ILE A 12 10.35 10.12 -14.37
N ASP A 13 11.21 11.09 -14.67
CA ASP A 13 11.58 11.69 -15.96
C ASP A 13 10.47 12.10 -16.97
N ASP A 14 10.40 13.41 -17.25
CA ASP A 14 10.92 13.99 -18.50
C ASP A 14 10.57 15.49 -18.46
N ASP A 15 11.51 16.29 -17.95
CA ASP A 15 11.47 17.74 -18.12
C ASP A 15 11.75 18.05 -19.59
N SER A 16 10.89 18.88 -20.17
CA SER A 16 10.90 19.41 -21.55
C SER A 16 10.26 18.54 -22.64
N LEU A 17 8.93 18.67 -22.81
CA LEU A 17 8.35 18.62 -24.15
C LEU A 17 7.38 19.80 -24.35
N PRO A 18 7.61 20.65 -25.37
CA PRO A 18 6.55 21.53 -25.87
C PRO A 18 5.44 20.67 -26.45
N ASP A 19 4.24 21.23 -26.49
CA ASP A 19 3.02 20.69 -27.10
C ASP A 19 3.30 20.08 -28.49
N GLN A 20 3.64 18.78 -28.53
CA GLN A 20 3.78 18.02 -29.75
C GLN A 20 2.81 16.84 -29.67
N THR A 21 1.91 16.84 -30.65
CA THR A 21 0.98 15.75 -30.95
C THR A 21 1.70 14.39 -30.95
N PRO A 22 1.12 13.36 -30.31
CA PRO A 22 1.77 12.07 -30.17
C PRO A 22 1.75 11.30 -31.50
N GLU A 23 2.82 11.39 -32.26
CA GLU A 23 3.10 10.43 -33.32
C GLU A 23 3.70 9.16 -32.72
N ASN A 24 2.83 8.19 -32.42
CA ASN A 24 3.02 6.74 -32.55
C ASN A 24 4.47 6.18 -32.58
N MET A 25 5.27 6.44 -31.54
CA MET A 25 6.49 5.67 -31.29
C MET A 25 6.11 4.41 -30.50
N LYS A 26 5.99 3.28 -31.20
CA LYS A 26 5.97 1.97 -30.57
C LYS A 26 7.36 1.72 -29.95
N SER A 27 7.48 1.96 -28.64
CA SER A 27 8.63 1.48 -27.86
C SER A 27 8.70 -0.04 -27.96
N THR A 28 9.84 -0.56 -28.41
CA THR A 28 10.15 -2.00 -28.51
C THR A 28 10.99 -2.50 -27.33
N GLY A 29 11.14 -1.68 -26.28
CA GLY A 29 11.80 -2.12 -25.04
C GLY A 29 10.93 -3.08 -24.24
N PRO A 30 11.50 -3.90 -23.35
CA PRO A 30 10.72 -4.65 -22.37
C PRO A 30 9.88 -3.65 -21.56
N SER A 31 8.57 -3.93 -21.44
CA SER A 31 7.68 -3.13 -20.59
C SER A 31 8.24 -3.09 -19.17
N PRO A 32 8.26 -1.92 -18.51
CA PRO A 32 8.74 -1.83 -17.12
C PRO A 32 7.96 -2.81 -16.22
N ALA A 33 8.66 -3.38 -15.24
CA ALA A 33 8.07 -4.35 -14.33
C ALA A 33 7.02 -3.66 -13.45
N LYS A 34 5.82 -4.23 -13.42
CA LYS A 34 4.67 -3.62 -12.72
C LYS A 34 4.80 -3.75 -11.22
N ILE A 35 4.64 -2.65 -10.48
CA ILE A 35 4.60 -2.70 -9.01
C ILE A 35 3.34 -3.44 -8.52
N VAL A 36 3.53 -4.57 -7.84
CA VAL A 36 2.46 -5.44 -7.33
C VAL A 36 2.10 -5.17 -5.88
N ARG A 37 3.01 -4.65 -5.05
CA ARG A 37 2.76 -4.33 -3.64
C ARG A 37 3.53 -3.10 -3.20
N ILE A 38 2.95 -2.35 -2.25
CA ILE A 38 3.61 -1.25 -1.56
C ILE A 38 3.28 -1.37 -0.08
N THR A 39 4.28 -1.17 0.77
CA THR A 39 4.15 -1.04 2.22
C THR A 39 4.61 0.35 2.62
N LEU A 40 3.73 1.15 3.21
CA LEU A 40 4.10 2.46 3.77
C LEU A 40 4.63 2.30 5.20
N GLN A 41 5.75 2.97 5.50
CA GLN A 41 6.39 3.02 6.81
C GLN A 41 6.66 4.48 7.18
N THR A 42 5.58 5.22 7.38
CA THR A 42 5.60 6.68 7.34
C THR A 42 6.26 7.33 8.55
N GLU A 43 6.27 6.65 9.70
CA GLU A 43 7.07 7.05 10.87
C GLU A 43 8.58 6.99 10.59
N GLU A 44 9.00 6.09 9.70
CA GLU A 44 10.37 5.95 9.24
C GLU A 44 10.67 6.81 8.00
N GLY A 45 9.63 7.46 7.43
CA GLY A 45 9.76 8.28 6.22
C GLY A 45 10.05 7.48 4.96
N ILE A 46 9.70 6.19 4.91
CA ILE A 46 9.97 5.33 3.77
C ILE A 46 8.73 4.59 3.24
N ALA A 47 8.82 4.12 2.00
CA ALA A 47 7.95 3.07 1.45
C ALA A 47 8.80 1.92 0.91
N VAL A 48 8.23 0.73 0.89
CA VAL A 48 8.84 -0.44 0.24
C VAL A 48 7.91 -0.90 -0.88
N SER A 49 8.41 -0.96 -2.11
CA SER A 49 7.68 -1.53 -3.25
C SER A 49 8.18 -2.93 -3.57
N VAL A 50 7.31 -3.73 -4.17
CA VAL A 50 7.64 -5.01 -4.80
C VAL A 50 7.05 -4.99 -6.19
N ASP A 51 7.85 -5.31 -7.21
CA ASP A 51 7.38 -5.45 -8.59
C ASP A 51 7.07 -6.90 -8.99
N SER A 52 6.54 -7.08 -10.20
CA SER A 52 6.14 -8.36 -10.74
C SER A 52 7.30 -9.30 -11.07
N VAL A 53 8.54 -8.80 -11.08
CA VAL A 53 9.76 -9.60 -11.31
C VAL A 53 10.52 -9.86 -10.01
N GLY A 54 9.98 -9.43 -8.86
CA GLY A 54 10.56 -9.65 -7.55
C GLY A 54 11.65 -8.64 -7.16
N THR A 55 11.78 -7.51 -7.87
CA THR A 55 12.58 -6.39 -7.38
C THR A 55 11.89 -5.76 -6.19
N ILE A 56 12.66 -5.52 -5.14
CA ILE A 56 12.22 -4.85 -3.93
C ILE A 56 12.99 -3.54 -3.81
N GLU A 57 12.28 -2.42 -3.79
CA GLU A 57 12.87 -1.09 -3.68
C GLU A 57 12.41 -0.39 -2.41
N ARG A 58 13.30 0.39 -1.84
CA ARG A 58 13.04 1.34 -0.76
C ARG A 58 12.92 2.73 -1.35
N TRP A 59 11.91 3.46 -0.94
CA TRP A 59 11.66 4.84 -1.35
C TRP A 59 11.82 5.75 -0.14
N ASP A 60 12.61 6.80 -0.28
CA ASP A 60 12.58 7.92 0.66
C ASP A 60 11.35 8.79 0.36
N LEU A 61 10.38 8.87 1.26
CA LEU A 61 9.12 9.60 1.02
C LEU A 61 9.30 11.13 0.93
N SER A 62 10.42 11.65 1.43
CA SER A 62 10.70 13.09 1.42
C SER A 62 11.32 13.56 0.10
N THR A 63 12.11 12.68 -0.52
CA THR A 63 12.85 12.94 -1.76
C THR A 63 12.35 12.15 -2.96
N GLY A 64 11.42 11.21 -2.75
CA GLY A 64 10.88 10.25 -3.73
C GLY A 64 11.92 9.45 -4.48
N HIS A 65 13.15 9.37 -3.97
CA HIS A 65 14.22 8.59 -4.59
C HIS A 65 14.10 7.11 -4.23
N PRO A 66 14.11 6.21 -5.22
CA PRO A 66 14.20 4.78 -4.99
C PRO A 66 15.64 4.30 -4.78
N GLU A 67 15.78 3.24 -4.00
CA GLU A 67 16.99 2.46 -3.77
C GLU A 67 16.61 0.98 -3.89
N ILE A 68 17.25 0.25 -4.81
CA ILE A 68 17.02 -1.19 -4.93
C ILE A 68 17.63 -1.89 -3.70
N LEU A 69 16.79 -2.63 -2.97
CA LEU A 69 17.23 -3.43 -1.82
C LEU A 69 17.62 -4.85 -2.21
N LEU A 70 16.85 -5.45 -3.12
CA LEU A 70 17.00 -6.86 -3.49
C LEU A 70 16.34 -7.13 -4.85
N HIS A 71 16.96 -8.02 -5.63
CA HIS A 71 16.29 -8.74 -6.70
C HIS A 71 16.02 -10.17 -6.22
N ALA A 72 14.76 -10.52 -5.98
CA ALA A 72 14.40 -11.91 -5.69
C ALA A 72 14.72 -12.79 -6.91
N GLY A 73 15.07 -14.06 -6.67
CA GLY A 73 15.42 -14.98 -7.77
C GLY A 73 14.25 -15.19 -8.74
N GLU A 74 14.55 -15.51 -10.00
CA GLU A 74 13.59 -15.58 -11.12
C GLU A 74 12.37 -16.51 -10.89
N ASN A 75 12.45 -17.42 -9.93
CA ASN A 75 11.38 -18.38 -9.61
C ASN A 75 10.67 -18.11 -8.27
N GLU A 76 10.93 -16.98 -7.61
CA GLU A 76 10.30 -16.62 -6.35
C GLU A 76 9.26 -15.52 -6.55
N ARG A 77 7.98 -15.84 -6.35
CA ARG A 77 6.93 -14.83 -6.39
C ARG A 77 6.88 -14.09 -5.06
N VAL A 78 7.38 -12.85 -5.06
CA VAL A 78 7.28 -11.96 -3.89
C VAL A 78 5.91 -11.29 -3.88
N ILE A 79 5.19 -11.45 -2.77
CA ILE A 79 3.83 -10.92 -2.60
C ILE A 79 3.83 -9.62 -1.78
N GLY A 80 4.81 -9.45 -0.89
CA GLY A 80 4.95 -8.24 -0.10
C GLY A 80 6.28 -8.21 0.63
N ALA A 81 6.67 -7.01 1.06
CA ALA A 81 7.90 -6.82 1.81
C ALA A 81 7.76 -5.68 2.83
N ARG A 82 8.57 -5.72 3.89
CA ARG A 82 8.68 -4.67 4.90
C ARG A 82 10.10 -4.62 5.46
N LEU A 83 10.62 -3.42 5.69
CA LEU A 83 11.93 -3.22 6.31
C LEU A 83 11.78 -2.95 7.81
N VAL A 84 12.34 -3.77 8.69
CA VAL A 84 12.31 -3.53 10.15
C VAL A 84 13.71 -3.72 10.70
N ASP A 85 14.24 -2.73 11.41
CA ASP A 85 15.59 -2.77 12.02
C ASP A 85 16.69 -3.27 11.07
N ARG A 86 16.70 -2.76 9.82
CA ARG A 86 17.62 -3.15 8.73
C ARG A 86 17.44 -4.57 8.18
N LYS A 87 16.42 -5.29 8.65
CA LYS A 87 16.02 -6.59 8.11
C LYS A 87 14.85 -6.42 7.17
N LEU A 88 15.01 -6.91 5.94
CA LEU A 88 13.93 -6.96 4.98
C LEU A 88 13.19 -8.29 5.16
N PHE A 89 11.94 -8.20 5.57
CA PHE A 89 11.02 -9.32 5.67
C PHE A 89 10.25 -9.42 4.36
N ILE A 90 10.27 -10.60 3.75
CA ILE A 90 9.75 -10.85 2.41
C ILE A 90 8.74 -11.97 2.48
N VAL A 91 7.49 -11.67 2.13
CA VAL A 91 6.44 -12.68 2.01
C VAL A 91 6.50 -13.26 0.60
N ARG A 92 6.72 -14.57 0.52
CA ARG A 92 6.86 -15.28 -0.75
C ARG A 92 5.83 -16.39 -0.89
N CYS A 93 5.51 -16.64 -2.16
CA CYS A 93 4.61 -17.67 -2.63
C CYS A 93 5.40 -18.51 -3.63
N ASP A 94 5.68 -19.76 -3.30
CA ASP A 94 6.32 -20.71 -4.19
C ASP A 94 5.25 -21.36 -5.08
N ASP A 95 5.25 -21.00 -6.35
CA ASP A 95 4.34 -21.54 -7.38
C ASP A 95 5.02 -22.71 -8.16
N ASN A 96 6.21 -23.18 -7.76
CA ASN A 96 6.99 -24.16 -8.54
C ASN A 96 6.40 -25.58 -8.54
N ASP A 97 5.53 -25.92 -7.59
CA ASP A 97 4.87 -27.23 -7.58
C ASP A 97 3.36 -27.05 -7.82
N SER A 98 2.91 -27.49 -9.00
CA SER A 98 1.51 -27.42 -9.47
C SER A 98 0.47 -28.05 -8.52
N LEU A 99 0.92 -28.70 -7.45
CA LEU A 99 0.11 -29.40 -6.45
C LEU A 99 0.11 -28.73 -5.07
N SER A 100 0.99 -27.76 -4.79
CA SER A 100 0.98 -27.04 -3.51
C SER A 100 1.64 -25.67 -3.62
N ILE A 101 0.86 -24.61 -3.37
CA ILE A 101 1.38 -23.26 -3.19
C ILE A 101 2.05 -23.20 -1.82
N GLY A 102 3.38 -23.03 -1.80
CA GLY A 102 4.16 -22.91 -0.57
C GLY A 102 4.26 -21.45 -0.12
N TRP A 103 3.71 -21.10 1.05
CA TRP A 103 3.88 -19.76 1.61
C TRP A 103 5.02 -19.73 2.61
N GLY A 104 5.77 -18.64 2.63
CA GLY A 104 6.84 -18.44 3.59
C GLY A 104 7.18 -16.97 3.80
N VAL A 105 7.88 -16.70 4.89
CA VAL A 105 8.50 -15.40 5.15
C VAL A 105 10.01 -15.58 5.21
N SER A 106 10.72 -14.89 4.32
CA SER A 106 12.18 -14.81 4.34
C SER A 106 12.62 -13.55 5.06
N THR A 107 13.67 -13.68 5.86
CA THR A 107 14.34 -12.55 6.50
C THR A 107 15.68 -12.33 5.81
N TRP A 108 15.92 -11.10 5.34
CA TRP A 108 17.15 -10.71 4.66
C TRP A 108 17.85 -9.58 5.41
N ASP A 109 19.16 -9.70 5.58
CA ASP A 109 19.99 -8.62 6.14
C ASP A 109 20.40 -7.68 5.00
N VAL A 110 19.89 -6.46 5.03
CA VAL A 110 20.11 -5.48 3.97
C VAL A 110 21.56 -4.99 3.93
N GLU A 111 22.23 -4.87 5.07
CA GLU A 111 23.63 -4.40 5.11
C GLU A 111 24.58 -5.51 4.65
N ALA A 112 24.36 -6.73 5.14
CA ALA A 112 25.18 -7.88 4.77
C ALA A 112 24.82 -8.48 3.41
N GLN A 113 23.75 -8.01 2.76
CA GLN A 113 23.26 -8.48 1.47
C GLN A 113 23.13 -10.01 1.45
N LYS A 114 22.50 -10.58 2.49
CA LYS A 114 22.35 -12.02 2.63
C LYS A 114 21.01 -12.41 3.24
N MET A 115 20.46 -13.54 2.77
CA MET A 115 19.33 -14.19 3.42
C MET A 115 19.78 -14.76 4.77
N LEU A 116 19.01 -14.46 5.82
CA LEU A 116 19.24 -15.00 7.16
C LEU A 116 18.51 -16.33 7.33
N GLU A 117 17.22 -16.34 6.99
CA GLU A 117 16.36 -17.51 7.15
C GLU A 117 15.13 -17.42 6.26
N THR A 118 14.48 -18.56 6.07
CA THR A 118 13.08 -18.62 5.63
C THR A 118 12.31 -19.50 6.58
N VAL A 119 11.19 -18.99 7.04
CA VAL A 119 10.22 -19.73 7.83
C VAL A 119 9.00 -20.05 6.95
N PRO A 120 8.70 -21.34 6.67
CA PRO A 120 7.49 -21.71 5.95
C PRO A 120 6.26 -21.44 6.83
N LEU A 121 5.18 -20.94 6.23
CA LEU A 121 3.92 -20.75 6.94
C LEU A 121 3.17 -22.07 7.04
N SER A 122 2.64 -22.36 8.22
CA SER A 122 1.85 -23.56 8.53
C SER A 122 0.40 -23.19 8.90
N GLY A 123 -0.50 -24.18 8.85
CA GLY A 123 -1.91 -24.01 9.21
C GLY A 123 -2.86 -23.87 8.01
N ASP A 124 -4.03 -23.25 8.24
CA ASP A 124 -5.01 -23.00 7.18
C ASP A 124 -4.57 -21.80 6.33
N LEU A 125 -4.04 -22.08 5.14
CA LEU A 125 -3.61 -21.08 4.16
C LEU A 125 -4.66 -20.86 3.06
N SER A 126 -5.88 -21.36 3.22
CA SER A 126 -6.94 -21.28 2.21
C SER A 126 -7.33 -19.84 1.83
N ILE A 127 -7.08 -18.90 2.75
CA ILE A 127 -7.26 -17.45 2.52
C ILE A 127 -6.19 -16.87 1.58
N LEU A 128 -5.01 -17.49 1.51
CA LEU A 128 -3.86 -17.02 0.76
C LEU A 128 -3.95 -17.48 -0.70
N ASN A 129 -4.80 -16.81 -1.46
CA ASN A 129 -4.78 -16.89 -2.92
C ASN A 129 -3.86 -15.80 -3.47
N PRO A 130 -2.71 -16.10 -4.10
CA PRO A 130 -1.79 -15.04 -4.54
C PRO A 130 -2.39 -14.06 -5.57
N ASN A 131 -3.57 -14.38 -6.12
CA ASN A 131 -4.38 -13.52 -6.99
C ASN A 131 -5.65 -12.96 -6.32
N GLY A 132 -5.79 -13.15 -5.01
CA GLY A 132 -6.95 -12.76 -4.22
C GLY A 132 -6.95 -11.27 -3.87
N ASP A 133 -8.16 -10.74 -3.66
CA ASP A 133 -8.37 -9.37 -3.20
C ASP A 133 -8.31 -9.32 -1.67
N TYR A 134 -7.09 -9.34 -1.14
CA TYR A 134 -6.82 -9.20 0.28
C TYR A 134 -5.67 -8.24 0.56
N ASP A 135 -5.74 -7.66 1.76
CA ASP A 135 -4.64 -6.94 2.34
C ASP A 135 -3.73 -7.89 3.11
N LEU A 136 -2.42 -7.70 2.97
CA LEU A 136 -1.43 -8.43 3.75
C LEU A 136 -0.35 -7.49 4.23
N GLY A 137 0.35 -7.90 5.27
CA GLY A 137 1.45 -7.12 5.79
C GLY A 137 2.23 -7.84 6.87
N ILE A 138 3.28 -7.16 7.31
CA ILE A 138 4.14 -7.56 8.42
C ILE A 138 4.00 -6.47 9.48
N SER A 139 3.87 -6.85 10.75
CA SER A 139 3.79 -5.92 11.87
C SER A 139 5.00 -5.00 11.94
N GLY A 140 4.85 -3.82 12.57
CA GLY A 140 5.93 -2.86 12.72
C GLY A 140 7.15 -3.38 13.47
N ASP A 141 6.97 -4.38 14.32
CA ASP A 141 8.05 -5.07 15.04
C ASP A 141 8.62 -6.30 14.30
N GLY A 142 8.12 -6.61 13.11
CA GLY A 142 8.60 -7.74 12.30
C GLY A 142 8.30 -9.12 12.88
N THR A 143 7.42 -9.23 13.88
CA THR A 143 7.13 -10.51 14.56
C THR A 143 5.92 -11.25 14.01
N THR A 144 5.00 -10.56 13.33
CA THR A 144 3.73 -11.11 12.87
C THR A 144 3.52 -10.82 11.38
N PHE A 145 3.23 -11.86 10.62
CA PHE A 145 2.64 -11.75 9.29
C PHE A 145 1.13 -11.82 9.42
N PHE A 146 0.39 -11.01 8.66
CA PHE A 146 -1.06 -11.01 8.70
C PHE A 146 -1.67 -10.89 7.31
N VAL A 147 -2.88 -11.43 7.18
CA VAL A 147 -3.76 -11.26 6.01
C VAL A 147 -5.13 -10.85 6.49
N VAL A 148 -5.73 -9.90 5.77
CA VAL A 148 -7.06 -9.38 5.98
C VAL A 148 -7.83 -9.51 4.67
N ASP A 149 -8.88 -10.33 4.68
CA ASP A 149 -9.88 -10.35 3.61
C ASP A 149 -11.17 -9.66 4.08
N SER A 150 -12.23 -9.73 3.26
CA SER A 150 -13.54 -9.14 3.59
C SER A 150 -14.23 -9.69 4.85
N VAL A 151 -13.76 -10.81 5.40
CA VAL A 151 -14.42 -11.56 6.49
C VAL A 151 -13.47 -11.89 7.63
N ASN A 152 -12.17 -12.02 7.38
CA ASN A 152 -11.21 -12.65 8.27
C ASN A 152 -9.93 -11.82 8.39
N ILE A 153 -9.38 -11.81 9.60
CA ILE A 153 -7.99 -11.48 9.88
C ILE A 153 -7.32 -12.79 10.27
N GLN A 154 -6.26 -13.17 9.57
CA GLN A 154 -5.41 -14.29 9.94
C GLN A 154 -3.99 -13.79 10.23
N THR A 155 -3.33 -14.43 11.19
CA THR A 155 -2.01 -14.03 11.66
C THR A 155 -1.10 -15.24 11.84
N TRP A 156 0.19 -15.04 11.57
CA TRP A 156 1.24 -16.03 11.73
C TRP A 156 2.43 -15.44 12.45
N SER A 157 3.08 -16.25 13.28
CA SER A 157 4.39 -15.91 13.85
C SER A 157 5.43 -15.98 12.74
N ILE A 158 6.20 -14.91 12.52
CA ILE A 158 7.27 -14.93 11.51
C ILE A 158 8.41 -15.86 11.93
N SER A 159 8.67 -16.00 13.24
CA SER A 159 9.77 -16.84 13.74
C SER A 159 9.47 -18.35 13.70
N THR A 160 8.20 -18.75 13.80
CA THR A 160 7.84 -20.19 13.81
C THR A 160 7.05 -20.62 12.58
N GLY A 161 6.43 -19.68 11.88
CA GLY A 161 5.56 -19.94 10.75
C GLY A 161 4.15 -20.38 11.16
N ASP A 162 3.92 -20.59 12.45
CA ASP A 162 2.64 -21.10 12.94
C ASP A 162 1.57 -20.03 12.92
N SER A 163 0.35 -20.44 12.58
CA SER A 163 -0.83 -19.61 12.73
C SER A 163 -1.01 -19.23 14.22
N THR A 164 -1.07 -17.94 14.48
CA THR A 164 -1.22 -17.37 15.84
C THR A 164 -2.65 -16.98 16.15
N GLY A 165 -3.51 -16.88 15.13
CA GLY A 165 -4.93 -16.66 15.32
C GLY A 165 -5.67 -16.33 14.04
N THR A 166 -6.97 -16.63 14.07
CA THR A 166 -7.96 -16.26 13.06
C THR A 166 -9.10 -15.54 13.74
N ARG A 167 -9.52 -14.41 13.16
CA ARG A 167 -10.65 -13.64 13.67
C ARG A 167 -11.60 -13.25 12.56
N PHE A 168 -12.89 -13.48 12.80
CA PHE A 168 -13.96 -13.01 11.94
C PHE A 168 -14.27 -11.54 12.23
N HIS A 169 -14.11 -10.69 11.23
CA HIS A 169 -14.68 -9.35 11.26
C HIS A 169 -16.19 -9.44 10.95
N ARG A 170 -17.03 -8.86 11.80
CA ARG A 170 -18.50 -9.05 11.75
C ARG A 170 -19.18 -8.44 10.53
N ASP A 171 -18.51 -7.59 9.77
CA ASP A 171 -19.10 -6.93 8.62
C ASP A 171 -19.03 -7.82 7.38
N ARG A 172 -20.01 -8.72 7.21
CA ARG A 172 -20.15 -9.57 6.01
C ARG A 172 -20.58 -8.80 4.76
N THR A 173 -20.69 -7.48 4.82
CA THR A 173 -21.01 -6.72 3.62
C THR A 173 -19.77 -6.73 2.71
N ARG A 174 -19.94 -7.06 1.42
CA ARG A 174 -18.88 -7.05 0.39
C ARG A 174 -18.39 -5.61 0.09
N THR A 175 -18.31 -4.77 1.11
CA THR A 175 -17.75 -3.43 0.99
C THR A 175 -16.24 -3.55 0.96
N SER A 176 -15.61 -2.89 -0.02
CA SER A 176 -14.18 -2.68 -0.01
C SER A 176 -13.75 -2.15 1.36
N ILE A 177 -12.67 -2.72 1.89
CA ILE A 177 -12.07 -2.30 3.16
C ILE A 177 -10.80 -1.52 2.87
N SER A 178 -10.44 -0.62 3.77
CA SER A 178 -9.08 -0.08 3.84
C SER A 178 -8.41 -0.57 5.09
N VAL A 179 -7.20 -1.12 4.94
CA VAL A 179 -6.35 -1.61 6.02
C VAL A 179 -5.17 -0.66 6.21
N ASN A 180 -4.99 -0.20 7.44
CA ASN A 180 -3.84 0.62 7.83
C ASN A 180 -3.12 -0.07 8.98
N LEU A 181 -1.79 -0.03 8.98
CA LEU A 181 -0.98 -0.61 10.04
C LEU A 181 -0.33 0.50 10.87
N ASP A 182 -0.53 0.44 12.19
CA ASP A 182 0.09 1.33 13.17
C ASP A 182 0.86 0.48 14.19
N GLY A 183 2.16 0.27 13.92
CA GLY A 183 2.98 -0.64 14.71
C GLY A 183 2.43 -2.07 14.65
N SER A 184 1.94 -2.57 15.78
CA SER A 184 1.32 -3.90 15.89
C SER A 184 -0.22 -3.85 15.89
N ILE A 185 -0.82 -2.69 15.58
CA ILE A 185 -2.28 -2.53 15.50
C ILE A 185 -2.70 -2.40 14.03
N ILE A 186 -3.58 -3.28 13.57
CA ILE A 186 -4.25 -3.12 12.28
C ILE A 186 -5.55 -2.36 12.47
N TRP A 187 -5.80 -1.40 11.60
CA TRP A 187 -7.02 -0.62 11.54
C TRP A 187 -7.75 -0.94 10.25
N ILE A 188 -8.97 -1.46 10.39
CA ILE A 188 -9.84 -1.78 9.27
C ILE A 188 -10.98 -0.78 9.25
N ARG A 189 -11.25 -0.22 8.08
CA ARG A 189 -12.42 0.63 7.83
C ARG A 189 -13.17 0.10 6.61
N ALA A 190 -14.49 -0.05 6.74
CA ALA A 190 -15.36 -0.27 5.59
C ALA A 190 -15.52 1.05 4.82
N LEU A 191 -15.30 1.04 3.49
CA LEU A 191 -15.50 2.23 2.67
C LEU A 191 -16.95 2.73 2.78
N GLY A 192 -17.12 4.05 2.91
CA GLY A 192 -18.42 4.69 3.10
C GLY A 192 -18.95 4.65 4.53
N ARG A 193 -18.20 4.08 5.50
CA ARG A 193 -18.53 4.13 6.92
C ARG A 193 -17.51 4.98 7.69
N SER A 194 -17.99 5.68 8.71
CA SER A 194 -17.15 6.48 9.60
C SER A 194 -16.39 5.63 10.62
N GLN A 195 -16.94 4.46 10.95
CA GLN A 195 -16.35 3.57 11.94
C GLN A 195 -15.10 2.87 11.38
N ALA A 196 -14.03 2.93 12.15
CA ALA A 196 -12.87 2.06 11.99
C ALA A 196 -12.75 1.18 13.24
N TRP A 197 -12.12 0.03 13.06
CA TRP A 197 -11.90 -0.93 14.13
C TRP A 197 -10.41 -1.29 14.18
N GLY A 198 -9.84 -1.29 15.37
CA GLY A 198 -8.45 -1.64 15.61
C GLY A 198 -8.31 -3.02 16.22
N TRP A 199 -7.38 -3.85 15.77
CA TRP A 199 -6.98 -5.09 16.42
C TRP A 199 -5.49 -5.09 16.70
N ASN A 200 -5.10 -5.54 17.89
CA ASN A 200 -3.71 -5.81 18.20
C ASN A 200 -3.34 -7.15 17.58
N LEU A 201 -2.31 -7.20 16.73
CA LEU A 201 -1.85 -8.42 16.08
C LEU A 201 -1.31 -9.46 17.07
N ARG A 202 -0.94 -9.04 18.29
CA ARG A 202 -0.52 -9.94 19.37
C ARG A 202 -1.70 -10.54 20.15
N ASP A 203 -2.88 -9.94 20.03
CA ASP A 203 -4.10 -10.36 20.73
C ASP A 203 -5.34 -10.00 19.88
N LEU A 204 -5.79 -10.97 19.08
CA LEU A 204 -6.94 -10.83 18.19
C LEU A 204 -8.29 -11.05 18.89
N GLU A 205 -8.34 -11.32 20.20
CA GLU A 205 -9.57 -11.75 20.86
C GLU A 205 -10.62 -10.65 20.91
N SER A 206 -10.21 -9.38 21.03
CA SER A 206 -11.10 -8.23 21.09
C SER A 206 -10.55 -7.04 20.30
N PRO A 207 -11.40 -6.28 19.58
CA PRO A 207 -10.96 -5.03 18.98
C PRO A 207 -10.48 -4.10 20.11
N THR A 208 -9.26 -3.61 19.98
CA THR A 208 -8.55 -2.92 21.05
C THR A 208 -9.15 -1.54 21.36
N LEU A 209 -9.83 -0.91 20.39
CA LEU A 209 -10.08 0.53 20.41
C LEU A 209 -11.49 0.92 19.96
N ASP A 210 -12.12 1.77 20.78
CA ASP A 210 -13.26 2.62 20.41
C ASP A 210 -12.80 3.69 19.41
N SER A 211 -13.69 4.00 18.47
CA SER A 211 -13.59 5.04 17.44
C SER A 211 -13.04 6.40 17.93
N SER A 212 -13.21 6.72 19.21
CA SER A 212 -12.70 7.94 19.86
C SER A 212 -11.17 8.03 19.95
N LYS A 213 -10.45 6.91 19.75
CA LYS A 213 -8.98 6.83 19.83
C LYS A 213 -8.31 6.50 18.49
N ILE A 214 -9.03 6.66 17.38
CA ILE A 214 -8.44 6.52 16.04
C ILE A 214 -7.33 7.57 15.90
N PRO A 215 -6.07 7.18 15.60
CA PRO A 215 -5.00 8.12 15.32
C PRO A 215 -5.47 9.18 14.34
N HIS A 216 -5.14 10.45 14.58
CA HIS A 216 -5.61 11.56 13.75
C HIS A 216 -5.35 11.34 12.24
N ARG A 217 -4.23 10.71 11.89
CA ARG A 217 -3.91 10.33 10.51
C ARG A 217 -4.98 9.43 9.89
N LEU A 218 -5.51 8.47 10.64
CA LEU A 218 -6.52 7.54 10.15
C LEU A 218 -7.92 8.16 10.07
N ARG A 219 -8.13 9.41 10.49
CA ARG A 219 -9.42 10.09 10.29
C ARG A 219 -9.74 10.32 8.80
N LEU A 220 -8.71 10.45 7.98
CA LEU A 220 -8.85 10.65 6.55
C LEU A 220 -8.91 9.29 5.82
N ALA A 221 -9.75 9.20 4.79
CA ALA A 221 -9.92 8.01 3.97
C ALA A 221 -9.76 8.38 2.49
N TYR A 222 -8.94 7.61 1.78
CA TYR A 222 -8.94 7.62 0.32
C TYR A 222 -10.22 6.94 -0.20
N VAL A 223 -10.86 7.57 -1.18
CA VAL A 223 -12.03 7.05 -1.89
C VAL A 223 -11.68 7.03 -3.37
N ASP A 224 -11.71 5.83 -3.93
CA ASP A 224 -11.41 5.62 -5.34
C ASP A 224 -12.52 6.15 -6.24
N GLY A 225 -12.12 6.63 -7.42
CA GLY A 225 -13.01 7.19 -8.42
C GLY A 225 -13.80 6.10 -9.16
N ALA A 226 -15.14 6.18 -9.18
CA ALA A 226 -15.97 5.21 -9.89
C ALA A 226 -15.69 5.19 -11.40
N ARG A 227 -15.57 4.00 -12.01
CA ARG A 227 -15.45 3.82 -13.47
C ARG A 227 -16.71 4.35 -14.19
N GLY A 228 -16.53 5.26 -15.15
CA GLY A 228 -17.59 5.75 -16.05
C GLY A 228 -18.31 7.04 -15.63
N THR A 229 -18.04 7.57 -14.43
CA THR A 229 -18.41 8.95 -14.07
C THR A 229 -17.16 9.84 -14.12
N ASN A 230 -17.33 11.16 -14.06
CA ASN A 230 -16.21 12.10 -13.88
C ASN A 230 -15.35 11.74 -12.65
N GLY A 231 -15.89 10.94 -11.70
CA GLY A 231 -15.19 9.90 -10.95
C GLY A 231 -13.80 10.25 -10.42
N GLU A 232 -13.67 11.42 -9.80
CA GLU A 232 -12.41 11.87 -9.23
C GLU A 232 -12.12 11.15 -7.92
N SER A 233 -10.93 10.58 -7.81
CA SER A 233 -10.43 10.07 -6.55
C SER A 233 -10.21 11.20 -5.55
N LYS A 234 -10.51 10.94 -4.28
CA LYS A 234 -10.54 11.99 -3.26
C LYS A 234 -10.16 11.47 -1.88
N ILE A 235 -9.77 12.40 -1.02
CA ILE A 235 -9.58 12.17 0.41
C ILE A 235 -10.79 12.76 1.14
N MET A 236 -11.46 11.93 1.91
CA MET A 236 -12.62 12.29 2.73
C MET A 236 -12.23 12.25 4.20
N ASP A 237 -12.75 13.17 5.00
CA ASP A 237 -12.80 13.00 6.44
C ASP A 237 -13.87 11.97 6.77
N ALA A 238 -13.46 10.82 7.30
CA ALA A 238 -14.36 9.71 7.58
C ALA A 238 -15.39 10.06 8.67
N THR A 239 -15.08 10.99 9.57
CA THR A 239 -15.99 11.37 10.66
C THR A 239 -17.09 12.30 10.16
N SER A 240 -16.72 13.38 9.47
CA SER A 240 -17.67 14.37 8.96
C SER A 240 -18.24 14.02 7.59
N GLN A 241 -17.68 13.01 6.90
CA GLN A 241 -17.99 12.67 5.51
C GLN A 241 -17.80 13.87 4.56
N THR A 242 -16.89 14.77 4.89
CA THR A 242 -16.56 15.95 4.07
C THR A 242 -15.34 15.68 3.22
N GLU A 243 -15.36 16.15 1.98
CA GLU A 243 -14.20 16.11 1.11
C GLU A 243 -13.11 17.06 1.63
N VAL A 244 -11.91 16.54 1.83
CA VAL A 244 -10.73 17.30 2.30
C VAL A 244 -9.82 17.64 1.12
N PHE A 245 -9.71 16.72 0.18
CA PHE A 245 -8.87 16.89 -1.00
C PHE A 245 -9.40 16.08 -2.16
N ARG A 246 -9.19 16.59 -3.37
CA ARG A 246 -9.61 15.96 -4.62
C ARG A 246 -8.42 15.86 -5.56
N LEU A 247 -8.17 14.67 -6.07
CA LEU A 247 -7.15 14.48 -7.09
C LEU A 247 -7.65 15.09 -8.41
N PRO A 248 -6.80 15.87 -9.13
CA PRO A 248 -7.14 16.37 -10.46
C PRO A 248 -7.54 15.23 -11.40
N GLY A 249 -8.47 15.47 -12.34
CA GLY A 249 -9.04 14.43 -13.22
C GLY A 249 -8.03 13.48 -13.89
N LYS A 250 -6.84 13.96 -14.28
CA LYS A 250 -5.77 13.11 -14.87
C LYS A 250 -5.17 12.07 -13.89
N PHE A 251 -5.38 12.28 -12.60
CA PHE A 251 -4.95 11.44 -11.48
C PHE A 251 -6.14 10.74 -10.81
N ALA A 252 -7.32 10.80 -11.41
CA ALA A 252 -8.56 10.31 -10.81
C ALA A 252 -8.61 8.79 -10.63
N ARG A 253 -7.75 8.01 -11.30
CA ARG A 253 -7.80 6.55 -11.28
C ARG A 253 -6.41 5.91 -11.30
N PRO A 254 -5.69 5.95 -10.18
CA PRO A 254 -4.51 5.12 -10.03
C PRO A 254 -4.88 3.63 -10.15
N GLY A 255 -4.00 2.85 -10.77
CA GLY A 255 -4.11 1.39 -10.81
C GLY A 255 -3.89 0.75 -9.44
N LYS A 256 -3.09 1.41 -8.59
CA LYS A 256 -2.85 0.99 -7.20
C LYS A 256 -2.66 2.17 -6.29
N VAL A 257 -3.22 2.12 -5.08
CA VAL A 257 -3.09 3.17 -4.06
C VAL A 257 -2.80 2.58 -2.71
N VAL A 258 -1.89 3.21 -1.98
CA VAL A 258 -1.72 3.03 -0.55
C VAL A 258 -1.83 4.39 0.13
N TRP A 259 -2.65 4.44 1.18
CA TRP A 259 -2.92 5.61 1.99
C TRP A 259 -2.75 5.22 3.45
N ASP A 260 -1.98 5.99 4.23
CA ASP A 260 -1.80 5.72 5.67
C ASP A 260 -2.36 6.83 6.58
N GLY A 261 -2.99 7.85 5.98
CA GLY A 261 -3.44 9.04 6.70
C GLY A 261 -2.53 10.27 6.58
N ARG A 262 -1.29 10.10 6.13
CA ARG A 262 -0.32 11.18 5.92
C ARG A 262 0.21 11.21 4.50
N TYR A 263 0.60 10.07 3.97
CA TYR A 263 1.12 9.90 2.63
C TYR A 263 0.12 9.15 1.75
N LEU A 264 -0.10 9.68 0.55
CA LEU A 264 -0.77 8.94 -0.53
C LEU A 264 0.30 8.51 -1.52
N PHE A 265 0.39 7.20 -1.76
CA PHE A 265 1.28 6.61 -2.75
C PHE A 265 0.42 5.94 -3.81
N ALA A 266 0.41 6.49 -5.02
CA ALA A 266 -0.48 6.10 -6.09
C ALA A 266 0.32 5.77 -7.36
N ILE A 267 0.10 4.57 -7.90
CA ILE A 267 0.70 4.10 -9.15
C ILE A 267 -0.36 4.13 -10.23
N TYR A 268 -0.02 4.70 -11.37
CA TYR A 268 -0.88 4.76 -12.54
C TYR A 268 -0.39 3.73 -13.57
N ASP A 269 -1.20 2.69 -13.73
CA ASP A 269 -1.04 1.62 -14.70
C ASP A 269 -2.16 1.81 -15.73
N ASP A 270 -1.96 2.70 -16.69
CA ASP A 270 -2.93 2.85 -17.77
C ASP A 270 -2.20 2.92 -19.11
N GLU A 271 -2.16 1.77 -19.79
CA GLU A 271 -1.79 1.64 -21.20
C GLU A 271 -2.52 2.65 -22.10
N LYS A 272 -3.72 3.14 -21.70
CA LYS A 272 -4.50 4.11 -22.46
C LYS A 272 -4.10 5.55 -22.23
N LEU A 273 -3.40 5.87 -21.14
CA LEU A 273 -2.93 7.24 -20.92
C LEU A 273 -1.72 7.57 -21.80
N LEU A 274 -1.13 6.61 -22.53
CA LEU A 274 0.13 6.78 -23.30
C LEU A 274 1.26 7.32 -22.42
N ILE A 275 1.25 6.96 -21.15
CA ILE A 275 2.25 7.41 -20.19
C ILE A 275 2.91 6.17 -19.61
N ASP A 276 4.23 6.17 -19.56
CA ASP A 276 5.00 5.25 -18.73
C ASP A 276 4.49 5.30 -17.28
N GLU A 277 4.61 4.19 -16.55
CA GLU A 277 4.10 4.05 -15.18
C GLU A 277 4.46 5.29 -14.35
N LYS A 278 3.43 6.05 -13.95
CA LYS A 278 3.63 7.24 -13.13
C LYS A 278 3.42 6.89 -11.68
N LEU A 279 4.41 7.25 -10.88
CA LEU A 279 4.30 7.27 -9.43
C LEU A 279 3.89 8.67 -8.96
N LEU A 280 2.91 8.72 -8.05
CA LEU A 280 2.51 9.93 -7.34
C LEU A 280 2.64 9.71 -5.84
N ILE A 281 3.45 10.54 -5.18
CA ILE A 281 3.57 10.60 -3.72
C ILE A 281 3.06 11.96 -3.26
N LEU A 282 2.08 11.98 -2.35
CA LEU A 282 1.57 13.22 -1.74
C LEU A 282 1.79 13.20 -0.23
N ASP A 283 2.39 14.26 0.31
CA ASP A 283 2.54 14.47 1.76
C ASP A 283 1.50 15.47 2.29
N PHE A 284 0.51 14.96 3.03
CA PHE A 284 -0.57 15.76 3.61
C PHE A 284 -0.19 16.47 4.91
N ALA A 285 0.93 16.11 5.56
CA ALA A 285 1.43 16.91 6.68
C ALA A 285 2.00 18.25 6.20
N SER A 286 2.58 18.25 4.99
CA SER A 286 3.13 19.44 4.34
C SER A 286 2.09 20.33 3.65
N MET A 287 0.89 19.79 3.39
CA MET A 287 -0.27 20.56 2.96
C MET A 287 -0.76 21.42 4.13
N LYS A 288 -0.01 22.48 4.44
CA LYS A 288 -0.46 23.53 5.35
C LYS A 288 -1.85 23.95 4.91
N LYS A 289 -2.83 23.75 5.81
CA LYS A 289 -4.20 24.28 5.79
C LYS A 289 -4.47 24.93 4.43
N LEU A 290 -4.73 24.09 3.42
CA LEU A 290 -5.35 24.58 2.20
C LEU A 290 -6.53 25.37 2.73
N GLU A 291 -6.46 26.70 2.64
CA GLU A 291 -7.65 27.51 2.77
C GLU A 291 -8.55 26.88 1.71
N LEU A 292 -9.55 26.13 2.19
CA LEU A 292 -10.61 25.57 1.38
C LEU A 292 -11.24 26.80 0.74
N CYS A 293 -10.72 27.20 -0.42
CA CYS A 293 -11.33 28.17 -1.30
C CYS A 293 -12.61 27.52 -1.80
N ASN A 294 -13.61 27.55 -0.93
CA ASN A 294 -14.99 27.58 -1.32
C ASN A 294 -15.17 28.94 -1.97
N ASP A 295 -14.88 29.03 -3.27
CA ASP A 295 -15.67 29.80 -4.22
C ASP A 295 -15.19 29.44 -5.64
N PRO A 296 -16.05 28.85 -6.49
CA PRO A 296 -15.75 28.75 -7.91
C PRO A 296 -15.70 30.16 -8.52
N PRO A 297 -14.78 30.44 -9.45
CA PRO A 297 -14.82 31.69 -10.22
C PRO A 297 -16.16 31.78 -10.98
N ALA A 298 -16.79 32.96 -10.88
CA ALA A 298 -18.00 33.32 -11.61
C ALA A 298 -17.79 33.35 -13.12
#